data_AF-L8X092-F1
#
_entry.id   AF-L8X092-F1
#
_cell.length_a   1.000
_cell.length_b   1.000
_cell.length_c   1.000
_cell.angle_alpha   90.00
_cell.angle_beta   90.00
_cell.angle_gamma   90.00
#
_symmetry.space_group_name_H-M   'P 1'
#
loop_
_entity.id
_entity.type
_entity.pdbx_description
1 polymer ?
#
loop_
_entity_poly.entity_id
_entity_poly.type
_entity_poly.pdbx_seq_one_letter_code
_entity_poly.pdbx_strand_id
1 'polypeptide(L)'
;MTREGLKLARKLGQTQPLNGSIVEEVSPGASVQTDAEWDAWLKDKIQTEYHPSCTMSMLPEEQAGVVDADLRMYGTSNVRVVDSSIYPIQFAAHLMAPTYGMAEQAASIIRAQYNGVPPPASTVPTSASGSATQTANPNNGNGNNTNGGVVGLKSNNALWATRSRDLDQDRIVNLEKPARWLAVFVSPSVAQSTWT
;
A
#
# COMPACT_ATOMS: atom_id res chain seq x y z
N MET A 1 19.54 -9.22 -9.19
CA MET A 1 18.13 -9.64 -9.22
C MET A 1 17.57 -9.62 -10.65
N THR A 2 17.64 -8.50 -11.38
CA THR A 2 17.09 -8.35 -12.74
C THR A 2 17.54 -9.44 -13.73
N ARG A 3 18.84 -9.76 -13.77
CA ARG A 3 19.38 -10.86 -14.59
C ARG A 3 18.67 -12.19 -14.37
N GLU A 4 18.52 -12.60 -13.11
CA GLU A 4 17.92 -13.89 -12.77
C GLU A 4 16.42 -13.91 -13.11
N GLY A 5 15.72 -12.78 -12.97
CA GLY A 5 14.33 -12.64 -13.45
C GLY A 5 14.21 -12.83 -14.96
N LEU A 6 15.13 -12.27 -15.75
CA LEU A 6 15.14 -12.45 -17.21
C LEU A 6 15.52 -13.87 -17.64
N LYS A 7 16.50 -14.51 -16.98
CA LYS A 7 16.81 -15.92 -17.21
C LYS A 7 15.61 -16.81 -16.92
N LEU A 8 14.87 -16.52 -15.85
CA LEU A 8 13.63 -17.22 -15.54
C LEU A 8 12.58 -17.02 -16.64
N ALA A 9 12.40 -15.79 -17.12
CA ALA A 9 11.49 -15.51 -18.24
C ALA A 9 11.85 -16.28 -19.51
N ARG A 10 13.14 -16.35 -19.87
CA ARG A 10 13.64 -17.17 -20.99
C ARG A 10 13.31 -18.66 -20.77
N LYS A 11 13.58 -19.18 -19.57
CA LYS A 11 13.25 -20.57 -19.21
C LYS A 11 11.75 -20.85 -19.31
N LEU A 12 10.90 -19.92 -18.86
CA LEU A 12 9.44 -20.03 -18.96
C LEU A 12 8.98 -20.09 -20.41
N GLY A 13 9.56 -19.27 -21.29
CA GLY A 13 9.31 -19.31 -22.74
C GLY A 13 9.56 -20.69 -23.37
N GLN A 14 10.51 -21.45 -22.84
CA GLN A 14 10.88 -22.78 -23.34
C GLN A 14 9.96 -23.91 -22.82
N THR A 15 9.06 -23.61 -21.87
CA THR A 15 8.10 -24.60 -21.33
C THR A 15 6.85 -24.70 -22.20
N GLN A 16 6.19 -25.87 -22.18
CA GLN A 16 4.89 -26.05 -22.84
C GLN A 16 3.74 -25.48 -21.96
N PRO A 17 2.70 -24.87 -22.56
CA PRO A 17 2.41 -24.78 -24.00
C PRO A 17 3.07 -23.59 -24.72
N LEU A 18 3.73 -22.70 -23.98
CA LEU A 18 4.19 -21.41 -24.49
C LEU A 18 5.23 -21.54 -25.61
N ASN A 19 6.13 -22.51 -25.50
CA ASN A 19 7.15 -22.80 -26.50
C ASN A 19 6.56 -23.20 -27.87
N GLY A 20 5.35 -23.78 -27.90
CA GLY A 20 4.67 -24.10 -29.16
C GLY A 20 4.27 -22.88 -30.00
N SER A 21 4.18 -21.70 -29.38
CA SER A 21 3.78 -20.44 -30.03
C SER A 21 4.93 -19.44 -30.20
N ILE A 22 6.10 -19.70 -29.62
CA ILE A 22 7.28 -18.85 -29.73
C ILE A 22 8.10 -19.31 -30.93
N VAL A 23 8.29 -18.41 -31.91
CA VAL A 23 9.12 -18.69 -33.08
C VAL A 23 10.61 -18.59 -32.74
N GLU A 24 11.01 -17.47 -32.15
CA GLU A 24 12.38 -17.22 -31.70
C GLU A 24 12.42 -16.13 -30.61
N GLU A 25 13.53 -16.06 -29.88
CA GLU A 25 13.79 -14.96 -28.96
C GLU A 25 14.50 -13.83 -29.70
N VAL A 26 13.81 -12.70 -29.87
CA VAL A 26 14.34 -11.53 -30.59
C VAL A 26 15.39 -10.76 -29.78
N SER A 27 15.23 -10.68 -28.46
CA SER A 27 16.10 -9.91 -27.58
C SER A 27 16.05 -10.47 -26.15
N PRO A 28 17.19 -10.63 -25.44
CA PRO A 28 18.58 -10.42 -25.88
C PRO A 28 19.05 -11.30 -27.05
N GLY A 29 18.35 -12.40 -27.30
CA GLY A 29 18.71 -13.37 -28.34
C GLY A 29 19.64 -14.46 -27.82
N ALA A 30 19.85 -15.47 -28.67
CA ALA A 30 20.55 -16.71 -28.30
C ALA A 30 22.07 -16.54 -28.07
N SER A 31 22.67 -15.42 -28.45
CA SER A 31 24.10 -15.16 -28.24
C SER A 31 24.46 -14.80 -26.80
N VAL A 32 23.51 -14.34 -25.99
CA VAL A 32 23.74 -13.94 -24.60
C VAL A 32 23.47 -15.12 -23.68
N GLN A 33 24.51 -15.76 -23.11
CA GLN A 33 24.36 -16.98 -22.30
C GLN A 33 25.01 -16.86 -20.93
N THR A 34 26.19 -16.27 -20.87
CA THR A 34 26.96 -16.13 -19.63
C THR A 34 26.49 -14.93 -18.82
N ASP A 35 26.74 -14.95 -17.52
CA ASP A 35 26.38 -13.84 -16.62
C ASP A 35 27.01 -12.51 -17.04
N ALA A 36 28.25 -12.54 -17.56
CA ALA A 36 28.94 -11.37 -18.04
C ALA A 36 28.30 -10.78 -19.31
N GLU A 37 27.84 -11.62 -20.24
CA GLU A 37 27.13 -11.17 -21.44
C GLU A 37 25.77 -10.58 -21.08
N TRP A 38 25.05 -11.19 -20.13
CA TRP A 38 23.80 -10.66 -19.60
C TRP A 38 23.99 -9.29 -18.97
N ASP A 39 25.01 -9.13 -18.12
CA ASP A 39 25.29 -7.87 -17.44
C ASP A 39 25.73 -6.78 -18.43
N ALA A 40 26.47 -7.15 -19.49
CA ALA A 40 26.83 -6.22 -20.56
C ALA A 40 25.59 -5.75 -21.33
N TRP A 41 24.70 -6.67 -21.72
CA TRP A 41 23.47 -6.34 -22.44
C TRP A 41 22.49 -5.53 -21.58
N LEU A 42 22.37 -5.86 -20.29
CA LEU A 42 21.45 -5.20 -19.35
C LEU A 42 21.74 -3.71 -19.17
N LYS A 43 23.02 -3.29 -19.18
CA LYS A 43 23.41 -1.89 -18.97
C LYS A 43 22.71 -0.92 -19.91
N ASP A 44 22.52 -1.32 -21.16
CA ASP A 44 21.91 -0.48 -22.19
C ASP A 44 20.39 -0.66 -22.31
N LYS A 45 19.81 -1.59 -21.54
CA LYS A 45 18.42 -2.05 -21.71
C LYS A 45 17.54 -1.85 -20.49
N ILE A 46 18.12 -1.67 -19.31
CA ILE A 46 17.36 -1.39 -18.09
C ILE A 46 16.65 -0.04 -18.23
N GLN A 47 15.34 -0.06 -17.97
CA GLN A 47 14.51 1.12 -17.90
C GLN A 47 13.63 1.09 -16.64
N THR A 48 12.98 2.21 -16.37
CA THR A 48 12.06 2.34 -15.24
C THR A 48 10.66 1.88 -15.64
N GLU A 49 9.95 1.26 -14.70
CA GLU A 49 8.50 1.02 -14.78
C GLU A 49 7.70 2.26 -14.33
N TYR A 50 8.35 3.43 -14.26
CA TYR A 50 7.73 4.71 -13.90
C TYR A 50 7.10 4.73 -12.51
N HIS A 51 7.75 4.09 -11.52
CA HIS A 51 7.32 4.06 -10.13
C HIS A 51 8.30 4.76 -9.15
N PRO A 52 8.61 6.06 -9.32
CA PRO A 52 9.36 6.79 -8.29
C PRO A 52 8.52 6.91 -7.01
N SER A 53 9.11 6.51 -5.88
CA SER A 53 8.48 6.54 -4.56
C SER A 53 9.53 6.53 -3.46
N CYS A 54 9.08 6.59 -2.20
CA CYS A 54 9.91 6.42 -1.00
C CYS A 54 10.91 7.55 -0.70
N THR A 55 10.73 8.75 -1.25
CA THR A 55 11.63 9.88 -1.04
C THR A 55 11.33 10.70 0.22
N MET A 56 10.12 10.59 0.79
CA MET A 56 9.70 11.27 2.03
C MET A 56 9.14 10.25 3.04
N SER A 57 9.88 9.18 3.27
CA SER A 57 9.46 7.99 4.01
C SER A 57 8.76 8.29 5.33
N MET A 58 7.61 7.63 5.53
CA MET A 58 6.85 7.58 6.76
C MET A 58 7.49 6.58 7.73
N LEU A 59 8.57 7.00 8.36
CA LEU A 59 9.33 6.28 9.38
C LEU A 59 9.52 7.19 10.60
N PRO A 60 9.89 6.64 11.77
CA PRO A 60 10.35 7.46 12.89
C PRO A 60 11.51 8.38 12.46
N GLU A 61 11.58 9.58 13.03
CA GLU A 61 12.63 10.57 12.74
C GLU A 61 14.02 10.00 13.01
N GLU A 62 14.17 9.16 14.04
CA GLU A 62 15.43 8.49 14.40
C GLU A 62 15.89 7.48 13.33
N GLN A 63 15.00 7.06 12.44
CA GLN A 63 15.27 6.17 11.30
C GLN A 63 15.33 6.93 9.97
N ALA A 64 15.62 8.23 10.02
CA ALA A 64 15.64 9.13 8.85
C ALA A 64 14.28 9.24 8.13
N GLY A 65 13.18 9.11 8.86
CA GLY A 65 11.85 9.42 8.35
C GLY A 65 11.64 10.93 8.13
N VAL A 66 10.79 11.26 7.18
CA VAL A 66 10.46 12.67 6.83
C VAL A 66 9.08 13.05 7.35
N VAL A 67 8.16 12.07 7.45
CA VAL A 67 6.81 12.27 7.95
C VAL A 67 6.45 11.26 9.04
N ASP A 68 5.61 11.69 9.98
CA ASP A 68 5.06 10.82 11.03
C ASP A 68 3.88 9.97 10.53
N ALA A 69 3.35 9.10 11.40
CA ALA A 69 2.19 8.25 11.09
C ALA A 69 0.88 9.04 10.87
N ASP A 70 0.83 10.31 11.27
CA ASP A 70 -0.26 11.24 10.98
C ASP A 70 -0.02 12.03 9.67
N LEU A 71 1.01 11.66 8.91
CA LEU A 71 1.42 12.26 7.64
C LEU A 71 1.98 13.68 7.79
N ARG A 72 2.33 14.12 9.00
CA ARG A 72 2.92 15.44 9.26
C ARG A 72 4.41 15.40 9.03
N MET A 73 4.93 16.44 8.38
CA MET A 73 6.36 16.59 8.19
C MET A 73 7.05 17.01 9.50
N TYR A 74 8.12 16.30 9.87
CA TYR A 74 8.92 16.64 11.04
C TYR A 74 9.48 18.06 10.94
N GLY A 75 9.54 18.76 12.07
CA GLY A 75 9.98 20.17 12.12
C GLY A 75 8.97 21.19 11.58
N THR A 76 7.77 20.78 11.18
CA THR A 76 6.69 21.68 10.71
C THR A 76 5.44 21.56 11.58
N SER A 77 4.59 22.58 11.58
CA SER A 77 3.38 22.62 12.41
C SER A 77 2.09 22.26 11.68
N ASN A 78 2.02 22.44 10.35
CA ASN A 78 0.79 22.23 9.59
C ASN A 78 1.04 21.85 8.12
N VAL A 79 2.11 21.10 7.86
CA VAL A 79 2.43 20.58 6.52
C VAL A 79 2.33 19.07 6.53
N ARG A 80 1.72 18.52 5.48
CA ARG A 80 1.59 17.08 5.27
C ARG A 80 1.99 16.71 3.86
N VAL A 81 2.44 15.47 3.73
CA VAL A 81 2.76 14.86 2.43
C VAL A 81 1.82 13.68 2.24
N VAL A 82 1.13 13.67 1.09
CA VAL A 82 0.15 12.64 0.73
C VAL A 82 0.32 12.30 -0.74
N ASP A 83 1.30 11.44 -1.02
CA ASP A 83 1.59 10.90 -2.36
C ASP A 83 2.39 9.59 -2.22
N SER A 84 2.97 9.08 -3.30
CA SER A 84 3.77 7.85 -3.26
C SER A 84 5.15 8.02 -2.62
N SER A 85 5.58 9.24 -2.29
CA SER A 85 6.89 9.48 -1.68
C SER A 85 6.96 8.99 -0.23
N ILE A 86 5.83 8.89 0.46
CA ILE A 86 5.79 8.56 1.89
C ILE A 86 5.97 7.08 2.20
N TYR A 87 5.90 6.20 1.19
CA TYR A 87 6.06 4.78 1.44
C TYR A 87 7.49 4.48 1.92
N PRO A 88 7.68 3.76 3.03
CA PRO A 88 9.04 3.42 3.48
C PRO A 88 9.71 2.38 2.57
N ILE A 89 8.92 1.59 1.83
CA ILE A 89 9.39 0.54 0.92
C ILE A 89 8.57 0.51 -0.36
N GLN A 90 9.19 0.06 -1.45
CA GLN A 90 8.52 -0.11 -2.75
C GLN A 90 7.49 -1.24 -2.70
N PHE A 91 6.33 -1.05 -3.32
CA PHE A 91 5.35 -2.11 -3.51
C PHE A 91 5.73 -3.04 -4.67
N ALA A 92 5.35 -4.32 -4.54
CA ALA A 92 5.31 -5.27 -5.64
C ALA A 92 4.02 -5.13 -6.47
N ALA A 93 3.63 -3.89 -6.80
CA ALA A 93 2.42 -3.54 -7.55
C ALA A 93 2.57 -2.18 -8.23
N HIS A 94 1.67 -1.86 -9.17
CA HIS A 94 1.56 -0.51 -9.72
C HIS A 94 1.09 0.48 -8.65
N LEU A 95 1.69 1.68 -8.61
CA LEU A 95 1.50 2.64 -7.52
C LEU A 95 0.11 3.30 -7.49
N MET A 96 -0.69 3.21 -8.55
CA MET A 96 -2.00 3.85 -8.62
C MET A 96 -2.92 3.46 -7.45
N ALA A 97 -3.17 2.15 -7.28
CA ALA A 97 -4.05 1.64 -6.24
C ALA A 97 -3.58 1.98 -4.81
N PRO A 98 -2.32 1.74 -4.42
CA PRO A 98 -1.86 2.12 -3.08
C PRO A 98 -1.92 3.64 -2.87
N THR A 99 -1.64 4.46 -3.91
CA THR A 99 -1.69 5.92 -3.79
C THR A 99 -3.10 6.40 -3.50
N TYR A 100 -4.11 5.87 -4.20
CA TYR A 100 -5.51 6.18 -3.89
C TYR A 100 -5.91 5.72 -2.49
N GLY A 101 -5.52 4.51 -2.08
CA GLY A 101 -5.79 4.02 -0.73
C GLY A 101 -5.16 4.90 0.36
N MET A 102 -3.94 5.38 0.14
CA MET A 102 -3.30 6.33 1.06
C MET A 102 -3.98 7.69 1.07
N ALA A 103 -4.42 8.20 -0.09
CA ALA A 103 -5.15 9.45 -0.16
C ALA A 103 -6.48 9.38 0.61
N GLU A 104 -7.18 8.24 0.54
CA GLU A 104 -8.40 8.00 1.31
C GLU A 104 -8.13 7.96 2.82
N GLN A 105 -7.09 7.23 3.24
CA GLN A 105 -6.69 7.19 4.65
C GLN A 105 -6.26 8.57 5.16
N ALA A 106 -5.49 9.31 4.37
CA ALA A 106 -5.08 10.67 4.69
C ALA A 106 -6.28 11.59 4.87
N ALA A 107 -7.27 11.52 3.97
CA ALA A 107 -8.50 12.30 4.08
C ALA A 107 -9.23 11.99 5.40
N SER A 108 -9.29 10.72 5.80
CA SER A 108 -9.87 10.31 7.09
C SER A 108 -9.11 10.90 8.28
N ILE A 109 -7.78 10.79 8.31
CA ILE A 109 -6.91 11.34 9.37
C ILE A 109 -7.05 12.86 9.47
N ILE A 110 -7.02 13.56 8.34
CA ILE A 110 -7.14 15.03 8.28
C ILE A 110 -8.54 15.46 8.75
N ARG A 111 -9.60 14.79 8.28
CA ARG A 111 -10.98 15.08 8.69
C ARG A 111 -11.20 14.83 10.18
N ALA A 112 -10.62 13.77 10.70
CA ALA A 112 -10.65 13.41 12.11
C ALA A 112 -10.05 14.56 12.95
N GLN A 113 -8.82 14.95 12.64
CA GLN A 113 -8.11 15.98 13.38
C GLN A 113 -8.74 17.38 13.25
N TYR A 114 -9.30 17.70 12.07
CA TYR A 114 -10.00 18.97 11.88
C TYR A 114 -11.31 19.06 12.69
N ASN A 115 -12.09 17.97 12.75
CA ASN A 115 -13.37 17.95 13.45
C ASN A 115 -13.26 17.59 14.95
N GLY A 116 -12.04 17.35 15.46
CA GLY A 116 -11.83 16.84 16.81
C GLY A 116 -12.35 15.41 17.04
N VAL A 117 -12.63 14.67 15.96
CA VAL A 117 -13.09 13.28 16.00
C VAL A 117 -11.85 12.40 15.83
N PRO A 118 -11.47 11.53 16.78
CA PRO A 118 -10.28 10.70 16.62
C PRO A 118 -10.38 9.83 15.34
N PRO A 119 -9.25 9.56 14.65
CA PRO A 119 -9.26 8.64 13.51
C PRO A 119 -9.82 7.28 13.97
N PRO A 120 -10.59 6.57 13.11
CA PRO A 120 -11.12 5.27 13.47
C PRO A 120 -9.96 4.35 13.83
N ALA A 121 -9.96 3.85 15.07
CA ALA A 121 -8.92 2.96 15.56
C ALA A 121 -8.74 1.80 14.58
N SER A 122 -7.48 1.51 14.21
CA SER A 122 -7.11 0.38 13.38
C SER A 122 -7.50 -0.90 14.11
N THR A 123 -8.69 -1.43 13.85
CA THR A 123 -9.10 -2.76 14.31
C THR A 123 -8.43 -3.81 13.43
N VAL A 124 -7.10 -3.87 13.49
CA VAL A 124 -6.40 -5.10 13.11
C VAL A 124 -6.66 -6.05 14.27
N PRO A 125 -7.36 -7.17 14.09
CA PRO A 125 -7.44 -8.17 15.14
C PRO A 125 -6.01 -8.70 15.33
N THR A 126 -5.32 -8.20 16.35
CA THR A 126 -4.17 -8.88 16.92
C THR A 126 -4.69 -10.21 17.44
N SER A 127 -4.56 -11.26 16.62
CA SER A 127 -4.68 -12.63 17.08
C SER A 127 -3.65 -12.81 18.18
N ALA A 128 -4.09 -12.65 19.43
CA ALA A 128 -3.29 -12.97 20.59
C ALA A 128 -2.88 -14.43 20.46
N SER A 129 -1.57 -14.67 20.39
CA SER A 129 -0.96 -16.00 20.54
C SER A 129 -1.27 -16.51 21.94
N GLY A 130 -2.45 -17.11 22.09
CA GLY A 130 -2.81 -17.90 23.26
C GLY A 130 -2.15 -19.26 23.13
N SER A 131 -0.99 -19.44 23.75
CA SER A 131 -0.44 -20.76 24.06
C SER A 131 -1.43 -21.51 24.97
N ALA A 132 -2.36 -22.23 24.35
CA ALA A 132 -3.15 -23.23 25.04
C ALA A 132 -2.32 -24.51 25.15
N THR A 133 -1.63 -24.67 26.27
CA THR A 133 -1.08 -25.96 26.72
C THR A 133 -2.24 -26.95 26.85
N GLN A 134 -2.41 -27.83 25.87
CA GLN A 134 -3.32 -28.98 25.99
C GLN A 134 -2.67 -30.02 26.89
N THR A 135 -3.03 -30.00 28.17
CA THR A 135 -2.79 -31.12 29.08
C THR A 135 -3.76 -32.23 28.72
N ALA A 136 -3.26 -33.27 28.05
CA ALA A 136 -4.03 -34.48 27.79
C ALA A 136 -4.31 -35.20 29.12
N ASN A 137 -5.59 -35.43 29.43
CA ASN A 137 -6.00 -36.38 30.46
C ASN A 137 -6.98 -37.40 29.83
N PRO A 138 -6.70 -38.71 29.89
CA PRO A 138 -7.51 -39.72 29.22
C PRO A 138 -8.64 -40.17 30.16
N ASN A 139 -9.90 -40.11 29.71
CA ASN A 139 -10.94 -41.10 30.04
C ASN A 139 -12.30 -40.78 29.37
N ASN A 140 -12.70 -41.70 28.50
CA ASN A 140 -14.01 -42.34 28.36
C ASN A 140 -15.30 -41.48 28.30
N GLY A 141 -16.10 -41.66 27.23
CA GLY A 141 -17.53 -41.37 27.26
C GLY A 141 -18.20 -41.12 25.91
N ASN A 142 -18.77 -42.18 25.33
CA ASN A 142 -19.74 -42.17 24.23
C ASN A 142 -20.97 -41.27 24.55
N GLY A 143 -21.41 -40.45 23.58
CA GLY A 143 -22.59 -39.59 23.75
C GLY A 143 -23.00 -38.88 22.46
N ASN A 144 -23.82 -39.56 21.65
CA ASN A 144 -24.53 -39.02 20.49
C ASN A 144 -25.60 -38.01 20.97
N ASN A 145 -25.58 -36.76 20.50
CA ASN A 145 -26.72 -35.85 20.61
C ASN A 145 -26.87 -34.96 19.37
N THR A 146 -27.84 -35.35 18.55
CA THR A 146 -28.47 -34.57 17.49
C THR A 146 -29.14 -33.33 18.06
N ASN A 147 -28.67 -32.14 17.69
CA ASN A 147 -29.51 -30.94 17.59
C ASN A 147 -28.91 -30.00 16.55
N GLY A 148 -29.51 -30.01 15.35
CA GLY A 148 -29.28 -29.01 14.33
C GLY A 148 -29.82 -27.65 14.80
N GLY A 149 -28.91 -26.79 15.25
CA GLY A 149 -29.15 -25.37 15.47
C GLY A 149 -28.21 -24.59 14.58
N VAL A 150 -28.73 -24.08 13.47
CA VAL A 150 -28.01 -23.14 12.59
C VAL A 150 -27.81 -21.85 13.38
N VAL A 151 -26.65 -21.70 14.00
CA VAL A 151 -26.28 -20.44 14.67
C VAL A 151 -25.97 -19.44 13.55
N GLY A 152 -26.95 -18.60 13.25
CA GLY A 152 -26.87 -17.61 12.18
C GLY A 152 -25.67 -16.67 12.37
N LEU A 153 -24.66 -16.83 11.51
CA LEU A 153 -23.72 -15.75 11.22
C LEU A 153 -24.51 -14.62 10.56
N LYS A 154 -24.96 -13.65 11.35
CA LYS A 154 -25.38 -12.36 10.80
C LYS A 154 -24.17 -11.77 10.09
N SER A 155 -24.23 -11.70 8.77
CA SER A 155 -23.22 -11.09 7.93
C SER A 155 -23.02 -9.63 8.33
N ASN A 156 -21.81 -9.27 8.78
CA ASN A 156 -21.44 -7.89 9.07
C ASN A 156 -21.28 -7.02 7.81
N ASN A 157 -21.61 -7.53 6.63
CA ASN A 157 -21.53 -6.82 5.35
C ASN A 157 -22.71 -5.85 5.09
N ALA A 158 -23.61 -5.62 6.06
CA ALA A 158 -24.74 -4.69 5.88
C ALA A 158 -24.52 -3.30 6.52
N LEU A 159 -23.42 -3.09 7.25
CA LEU A 159 -23.18 -1.83 7.97
C LEU A 159 -22.45 -0.76 7.13
N TRP A 160 -21.78 -1.14 6.04
CA TRP A 160 -21.06 -0.20 5.16
C TRP A 160 -21.99 0.52 4.17
N ALA A 161 -23.09 -0.12 3.76
CA ALA A 161 -23.98 0.42 2.73
C ALA A 161 -25.02 1.42 3.29
N THR A 162 -25.46 1.25 4.53
CA THR A 162 -26.54 2.06 5.12
C THR A 162 -26.00 3.36 5.72
N ARG A 163 -24.76 3.39 6.25
CA ARG A 163 -24.17 4.57 6.87
C ARG A 163 -23.75 5.66 5.88
N SER A 164 -23.63 5.32 4.60
CA SER A 164 -23.24 6.24 3.52
C SER A 164 -24.39 7.11 3.01
N ARG A 165 -25.66 6.75 3.29
CA ARG A 165 -26.83 7.54 2.88
C ARG A 165 -27.23 8.61 3.89
N ASP A 166 -27.07 8.34 5.18
CA ASP A 166 -27.57 9.24 6.23
C ASP A 166 -26.62 10.40 6.56
N LEU A 167 -25.38 10.38 6.06
CA LEU A 167 -24.37 11.42 6.37
C LEU A 167 -24.15 12.45 5.26
N ASP A 168 -24.80 12.29 4.10
CA ASP A 168 -24.55 13.12 2.91
C ASP A 168 -25.55 14.28 2.76
N GLN A 169 -26.72 14.23 3.42
CA GLN A 169 -27.77 15.25 3.23
C GLN A 169 -27.68 16.45 4.19
N ASP A 170 -27.15 16.29 5.41
CA ASP A 170 -27.31 17.29 6.50
C ASP A 170 -26.06 18.18 6.76
N ARG A 171 -24.99 18.05 5.96
CA ARG A 171 -23.75 18.83 6.17
C ARG A 171 -23.30 19.69 4.97
N ILE A 172 -24.14 19.81 3.94
CA ILE A 172 -23.96 20.76 2.83
C ILE A 172 -24.63 22.10 3.17
N VAL A 173 -24.38 22.64 4.37
CA VAL A 173 -24.78 24.00 4.73
C VAL A 173 -23.63 24.68 5.48
N ASN A 174 -23.16 25.78 4.91
CA ASN A 174 -22.13 26.71 5.40
C ASN A 174 -20.66 26.36 5.11
N LEU A 175 -20.31 26.36 3.83
CA LEU A 175 -18.95 26.65 3.35
C LEU A 175 -18.75 28.18 3.22
N GLU A 176 -18.68 28.90 4.33
CA GLU A 176 -18.35 30.35 4.35
C GLU A 176 -17.04 30.67 5.08
N LYS A 177 -16.06 29.77 5.03
CA LYS A 177 -14.67 30.11 5.38
C LYS A 177 -13.76 29.56 4.30
N PRO A 178 -12.78 30.32 3.78
CA PRO A 178 -11.90 29.84 2.73
C PRO A 178 -11.04 28.71 3.31
N ALA A 179 -11.49 27.48 3.11
CA ALA A 179 -10.67 26.29 3.27
C ALA A 179 -9.55 26.40 2.23
N ARG A 180 -8.37 26.82 2.69
CA ARG A 180 -7.13 26.72 1.92
C ARG A 180 -6.81 25.24 1.81
N TRP A 181 -7.40 24.58 0.83
CA TRP A 181 -6.98 23.27 0.38
C TRP A 181 -5.57 23.42 -0.19
N LEU A 182 -4.57 22.95 0.55
CA LEU A 182 -3.23 22.75 0.00
C LEU A 182 -3.03 21.24 -0.17
N ALA A 183 -3.50 20.71 -1.31
CA ALA A 183 -2.65 19.81 -2.08
C ALA A 183 -1.37 20.61 -2.39
N VAL A 184 -0.18 20.01 -2.34
CA VAL A 184 1.10 20.73 -2.50
C VAL A 184 1.05 21.69 -3.71
N PHE A 185 0.78 22.98 -3.45
CA PHE A 185 1.02 24.09 -4.37
C PHE A 185 2.29 24.76 -3.90
N VAL A 186 3.34 24.70 -4.72
CA VAL A 186 4.43 25.66 -4.63
C VAL A 186 3.81 27.04 -4.90
N SER A 187 3.84 27.93 -3.91
CA SER A 187 3.41 29.32 -4.09
C SER A 187 4.39 30.03 -5.04
N PRO A 188 3.93 30.76 -6.08
CA PRO A 188 4.83 31.38 -7.05
C PRO A 188 5.57 32.64 -6.55
N SER A 189 5.61 32.92 -5.24
CA SER A 189 6.25 34.15 -4.74
C SER A 189 7.59 33.97 -4.04
N VAL A 190 8.24 32.81 -4.12
CA VAL A 190 9.64 32.65 -3.64
C VAL A 190 10.47 31.89 -4.68
N ALA A 191 10.52 32.44 -5.89
CA ALA A 191 11.50 32.08 -6.91
C ALA A 191 12.20 33.34 -7.40
N GLN A 192 12.94 34.01 -6.50
CA GLN A 192 14.01 34.96 -6.86
C GLN A 192 14.82 35.31 -5.59
N SER A 193 16.14 35.41 -5.75
CA SER A 193 17.20 35.66 -4.74
C SER A 193 17.62 34.38 -3.97
N THR A 194 18.86 33.89 -4.00
CA THR A 194 20.16 34.38 -4.47
C THR A 194 21.06 33.17 -4.78
N TRP A 195 21.59 33.08 -6.00
CA TRP A 195 22.87 32.42 -6.28
C TRP A 195 23.75 33.48 -6.94
N THR A 196 24.70 34.01 -6.16
CA THR A 196 25.95 34.59 -6.63
C THR A 196 27.06 33.77 -6.04
#